data_AF-Q6Z421-F1
#
_entry.id   AF-Q6Z421-F1
#
_cell.length_a   1.000
_cell.length_b   1.000
_cell.length_c   1.000
_cell.angle_alpha   90.00
_cell.angle_beta   90.00
_cell.angle_gamma   90.00
#
_symmetry.space_group_name_H-M   'P 1'
#
loop_
_entity.id
_entity.type
_entity.pdbx_description
1 polymer ?
#
loop_
_entity_poly.entity_id
_entity_poly.type
_entity_poly.pdbx_seq_one_letter_code
_entity_poly.pdbx_strand_id
1 'polypeptide(L)'
;MLEAEFRRLLADHSAPLPLAMQQLNTTSASTAAPSLIPAATVHKLSLILDRLIANGRQDRCLSVYADARGGVVSASLRALGLDYLRNPVDVAQALGPGVELWGRHLEFVVRCLLESERQLCNKVFGQRKDDASACFADVAAHAGILDFLSFGRAAADAKKDPIKLLRLLEVFDSLNKLRLDFNRLFGGKKACVEIQNQTRDLVKLLVDGAVEIFEELLVQVELQRHMPPPPDGGVPRLVSFVVEYCNRLLSEKYRPVLAQVLTIHRSWRKETFSDKMLVNAVLNIVKALEANFDVWSKAYDNVTLSYLFMMNTHWHFFKNLKATRLGELLGDAWLQEHEQFKDYYLTVFMRDSWGVVSPLLNREGLILFSKGRATAKDLVKQRLKTFNASFDEMFRKQSAWVIPEKDLREKTCGLVVQAIVPAYRSYMQNYGPLVEQDVSASKYVKYTVDGLEKMLSALFIPRPRRAGSFQIRHTNDKITSAMTGFYRSASTVK
;
A
#
# COMPACT_ATOMS: atom_id res chain seq x y z
N MET A 1 -57.67 24.80 -0.03
CA MET A 1 -57.90 24.02 1.22
C MET A 1 -57.21 22.67 1.18
N LEU A 2 -57.53 21.78 0.22
CA LEU A 2 -56.92 20.42 0.14
C LEU A 2 -55.39 20.42 -0.03
N GLU A 3 -54.80 21.36 -0.78
CA GLU A 3 -53.33 21.46 -0.89
C GLU A 3 -52.66 21.90 0.42
N ALA A 4 -53.31 22.76 1.21
CA ALA A 4 -52.81 23.18 2.51
C ALA A 4 -52.89 22.02 3.52
N GLU A 5 -53.98 21.24 3.45
CA GLU A 5 -54.15 20.03 4.26
C GLU A 5 -53.14 18.94 3.89
N PHE A 6 -52.84 18.76 2.59
CA PHE A 6 -51.81 17.85 2.12
C PHE A 6 -50.42 18.21 2.66
N ARG A 7 -50.05 19.50 2.60
CA ARG A 7 -48.80 20.00 3.19
C ARG A 7 -48.75 19.80 4.71
N ARG A 8 -49.85 20.10 5.40
CA ARG A 8 -49.95 19.95 6.86
C ARG A 8 -49.77 18.49 7.27
N LEU A 9 -50.48 17.56 6.63
CA LEU A 9 -50.37 16.12 6.93
C LEU A 9 -48.96 15.59 6.69
N LEU A 10 -48.27 16.05 5.65
CA LEU A 10 -46.87 15.73 5.41
C LEU A 10 -45.97 16.33 6.50
N ALA A 11 -46.12 17.60 6.86
CA ALA A 11 -45.30 18.23 7.90
C ALA A 11 -45.47 17.60 9.28
N ASP A 12 -46.71 17.32 9.69
CA ASP A 12 -47.04 16.84 11.03
C ASP A 12 -46.60 15.38 11.28
N HIS A 13 -46.46 14.58 10.21
CA HIS A 13 -46.17 13.15 10.32
C HIS A 13 -44.82 12.75 9.70
N SER A 14 -44.05 13.72 9.20
CA SER A 14 -42.71 13.46 8.67
C SER A 14 -41.66 13.88 9.70
N ALA A 15 -41.30 12.96 10.59
CA ALA A 15 -40.17 13.15 11.48
C ALA A 15 -38.87 12.65 10.82
N PRO A 16 -37.74 13.37 10.98
CA PRO A 16 -36.44 12.82 10.64
C PRO A 16 -36.22 11.52 11.44
N LEU A 17 -35.76 10.46 10.77
CA LEU A 17 -35.38 9.22 11.44
C LEU A 17 -34.33 9.52 12.53
N PRO A 18 -34.62 9.27 13.82
CA PRO A 18 -33.63 9.40 14.88
C PRO A 18 -32.58 8.31 14.68
N LEU A 19 -31.31 8.71 14.51
CA LEU A 19 -30.07 7.94 14.55
C LEU A 19 -30.21 6.41 14.73
N ALA A 20 -30.62 5.71 13.66
CA ALA A 20 -30.55 4.26 13.56
C ALA A 20 -29.12 3.73 13.30
N MET A 21 -28.08 4.57 13.49
CA MET A 21 -26.69 4.10 13.44
C MET A 21 -26.30 3.23 14.64
N GLN A 22 -26.98 3.36 15.80
CA GLN A 22 -26.69 2.52 16.96
C GLN A 22 -27.07 1.04 16.73
N GLN A 23 -27.95 0.73 15.76
CA GLN A 23 -28.40 -0.64 15.49
C GLN A 23 -27.54 -1.38 14.44
N LEU A 24 -26.75 -0.68 13.61
CA LEU A 24 -25.83 -1.31 12.65
C LEU A 24 -24.64 -2.00 13.31
N ASN A 25 -24.31 -1.66 14.56
CA ASN A 25 -23.24 -2.30 15.33
C ASN A 25 -23.68 -3.61 16.00
N THR A 26 -24.97 -3.96 15.94
CA THR A 26 -25.51 -5.16 16.58
C THR A 26 -26.37 -5.94 15.60
N THR A 27 -25.82 -7.05 15.12
CA THR A 27 -26.48 -8.21 14.49
C THR A 27 -26.90 -8.12 13.02
N SER A 28 -26.48 -9.17 12.31
CA SER A 28 -26.88 -9.62 10.97
C SER A 28 -28.33 -10.11 10.94
N ALA A 29 -29.29 -9.20 11.13
CA ALA A 29 -30.71 -9.51 11.04
C ALA A 29 -31.42 -8.52 10.12
N SER A 30 -32.13 -9.07 9.13
CA SER A 30 -33.14 -8.41 8.29
C SER A 30 -33.96 -7.40 9.09
N THR A 31 -33.54 -6.14 9.09
CA THR A 31 -34.23 -5.08 9.82
C THR A 31 -35.21 -4.42 8.85
N ALA A 32 -36.49 -4.72 9.05
CA ALA A 32 -37.57 -4.12 8.27
C ALA A 32 -37.47 -2.59 8.35
N ALA A 33 -37.60 -1.94 7.20
CA ALA A 33 -37.57 -0.48 7.09
C ALA A 33 -38.62 0.13 8.06
N PRO A 34 -38.23 1.08 8.93
CA PRO A 34 -39.16 1.70 9.86
C PRO A 34 -40.28 2.42 9.10
N SER A 35 -41.52 2.26 9.55
CA SER A 35 -42.66 2.94 8.93
C SER A 35 -42.59 4.44 9.19
N LEU A 36 -42.28 5.21 8.15
CA LEU A 36 -42.04 6.66 8.21
C LEU A 36 -43.29 7.49 8.54
N ILE A 37 -44.50 6.98 8.22
CA ILE A 37 -45.78 7.67 8.38
C ILE A 37 -46.85 6.64 8.81
N PRO A 38 -47.77 6.97 9.74
CA PRO A 38 -48.88 6.08 10.10
C PRO A 38 -49.76 5.72 8.90
N ALA A 39 -50.21 4.46 8.83
CA ALA A 39 -51.01 3.94 7.71
C ALA A 39 -52.31 4.73 7.46
N ALA A 40 -52.95 5.22 8.53
CA ALA A 40 -54.14 6.07 8.43
C ALA A 40 -53.85 7.42 7.73
N THR A 41 -52.68 8.00 7.98
CA THR A 41 -52.24 9.25 7.34
C THR A 41 -51.85 9.01 5.88
N VAL A 42 -51.19 7.89 5.58
CA VAL A 42 -50.88 7.47 4.20
C VAL A 42 -52.16 7.33 3.37
N HIS A 43 -53.21 6.71 3.94
CA HIS A 43 -54.50 6.58 3.26
C HIS A 43 -55.16 7.94 2.99
N LYS A 44 -55.14 8.86 3.97
CA LYS A 44 -55.63 10.23 3.80
C LYS A 44 -54.84 11.00 2.72
N LEU A 45 -53.51 10.87 2.71
CA LEU A 45 -52.65 11.48 1.70
C LEU A 45 -52.98 10.95 0.29
N SER A 46 -53.19 9.64 0.14
CA SER A 46 -53.57 9.02 -1.13
C SER A 46 -54.93 9.55 -1.64
N LEU A 47 -55.94 9.64 -0.76
CA LEU A 47 -57.26 10.19 -1.13
C LEU A 47 -57.22 11.67 -1.55
N ILE A 48 -56.42 12.49 -0.84
CA ILE A 48 -56.25 13.90 -1.18
C ILE A 48 -55.50 14.04 -2.51
N LEU A 49 -54.46 13.21 -2.71
CA LEU A 49 -53.69 13.16 -3.94
C LEU A 49 -54.58 12.82 -5.15
N ASP A 50 -55.43 11.80 -5.04
CA ASP A 50 -56.35 11.41 -6.11
C ASP A 50 -57.29 12.55 -6.51
N ARG A 51 -57.82 13.29 -5.53
CA ARG A 51 -58.67 14.46 -5.79
C ARG A 51 -57.91 15.63 -6.40
N LEU A 52 -56.67 15.88 -5.98
CA LEU A 52 -55.87 16.98 -6.53
C LEU A 52 -55.44 16.69 -7.97
N ILE A 53 -55.09 15.44 -8.29
CA ILE A 53 -54.75 15.05 -9.66
C ILE A 53 -55.98 15.08 -10.57
N ALA A 54 -57.15 14.64 -10.09
CA ALA A 54 -58.40 14.75 -10.86
C ALA A 54 -58.75 16.20 -11.25
N ASN A 55 -58.22 17.19 -10.54
CA ASN A 55 -58.37 18.62 -10.83
C ASN A 55 -57.21 19.22 -11.64
N GLY A 56 -56.37 18.38 -12.28
CA GLY A 56 -55.27 18.82 -13.14
C GLY A 56 -54.07 19.44 -12.41
N ARG A 57 -53.91 19.19 -11.10
CA ARG A 57 -52.85 19.78 -10.25
C ARG A 57 -51.70 18.81 -9.94
N GLN A 58 -51.44 17.88 -10.86
CA GLN A 58 -50.49 16.77 -10.68
C GLN A 58 -49.07 17.24 -10.36
N ASP A 59 -48.48 18.08 -11.22
CA ASP A 59 -47.09 18.52 -11.08
C ASP A 59 -46.85 19.26 -9.76
N ARG A 60 -47.82 20.08 -9.34
CA ARG A 60 -47.74 20.83 -8.09
C ARG A 60 -47.82 19.93 -6.87
N CYS A 61 -48.56 18.83 -6.93
CA CYS A 61 -48.62 17.83 -5.86
C CYS A 61 -47.34 17.01 -5.76
N LEU A 62 -46.77 16.63 -6.90
CA LEU A 62 -45.50 15.91 -6.98
C LEU A 62 -44.36 16.75 -6.38
N SER A 63 -44.24 18.02 -6.79
CA SER A 63 -43.23 18.94 -6.24
C SER A 63 -43.43 19.16 -4.73
N VAL A 64 -44.66 19.41 -4.27
CA VAL A 64 -44.91 19.64 -2.84
C VAL A 64 -44.57 18.41 -1.98
N TYR A 65 -44.88 17.21 -2.47
CA TYR A 65 -44.51 15.98 -1.79
C TYR A 65 -42.99 15.80 -1.76
N ALA A 66 -42.34 16.01 -2.91
CA ALA A 66 -40.90 15.88 -3.06
C ALA A 66 -40.13 16.86 -2.17
N ASP A 67 -40.58 18.12 -2.08
CA ASP A 67 -39.97 19.14 -1.23
C ASP A 67 -40.10 18.79 0.25
N ALA A 68 -41.30 18.36 0.67
CA ALA A 68 -41.58 18.03 2.07
C ALA A 68 -40.78 16.79 2.52
N ARG A 69 -40.83 15.70 1.74
CA ARG A 69 -40.11 14.46 2.07
C ARG A 69 -38.61 14.60 1.84
N GLY A 70 -38.18 15.25 0.77
CA GLY A 70 -36.78 15.56 0.49
C GLY A 70 -36.14 16.38 1.62
N GLY A 71 -36.85 17.38 2.15
CA GLY A 71 -36.41 18.15 3.31
C GLY A 71 -36.20 17.30 4.56
N VAL A 72 -37.09 16.34 4.82
CA VAL A 72 -37.04 15.43 5.98
C VAL A 72 -35.88 14.45 5.85
N VAL A 73 -35.70 13.84 4.67
CA VAL A 73 -34.57 12.94 4.40
C VAL A 73 -33.25 13.68 4.47
N SER A 74 -33.17 14.89 3.90
CA SER A 74 -31.98 15.75 3.99
C SER A 74 -31.66 16.13 5.44
N ALA A 75 -32.67 16.37 6.28
CA ALA A 75 -32.47 16.64 7.71
C ALA A 75 -31.95 15.40 8.46
N SER A 76 -32.48 14.20 8.18
CA SER A 76 -31.95 12.94 8.71
C SER A 76 -30.49 12.71 8.32
N LEU A 77 -30.11 13.11 7.10
CA LEU A 77 -28.75 13.00 6.61
C LEU A 77 -27.79 14.00 7.25
N ARG A 78 -28.22 15.25 7.46
CA ARG A 78 -27.40 16.24 8.19
C ARG A 78 -27.08 15.79 9.61
N ALA A 79 -27.99 15.04 10.26
CA ALA A 79 -27.74 14.47 11.57
C ALA A 79 -26.63 13.40 11.60
N LEU A 80 -26.23 12.84 10.45
CA LEU A 80 -25.14 11.87 10.33
C LEU A 80 -23.74 12.52 10.25
N GLY A 81 -23.64 13.86 10.25
CA GLY A 81 -22.35 14.56 10.21
C GLY A 81 -21.64 14.44 8.86
N LEU A 82 -22.35 14.75 7.76
CA LEU A 82 -21.86 14.64 6.39
C LEU A 82 -21.00 15.83 5.91
N ASP A 83 -20.35 16.54 6.83
CA ASP A 83 -19.56 17.74 6.50
C ASP A 83 -18.42 17.43 5.51
N TYR A 84 -17.95 16.18 5.48
CA TYR A 84 -16.94 15.71 4.54
C TYR A 84 -17.40 15.66 3.06
N LEU A 85 -18.72 15.58 2.81
CA LEU A 85 -19.26 15.61 1.45
C LEU A 85 -19.30 17.02 0.86
N ARG A 86 -19.19 18.08 1.68
CA ARG A 86 -19.20 19.47 1.23
C ARG A 86 -17.90 19.90 0.54
N ASN A 87 -16.77 19.34 0.99
CA ASN A 87 -15.45 19.54 0.37
C ASN A 87 -14.86 18.18 -0.04
N PRO A 88 -15.46 17.50 -1.04
CA PRO A 88 -15.08 16.13 -1.38
C PRO A 88 -13.64 16.07 -1.92
N VAL A 89 -13.16 17.14 -2.55
CA VAL A 89 -11.80 17.21 -3.12
C VAL A 89 -10.74 17.14 -2.04
N ASP A 90 -10.82 17.98 -1.01
CA ASP A 90 -9.81 18.01 0.07
C ASP A 90 -9.88 16.75 0.93
N VAL A 91 -11.08 16.23 1.23
CA VAL A 91 -11.24 15.07 2.11
C VAL A 91 -10.95 13.74 1.40
N ALA A 92 -11.36 13.58 0.14
CA ALA A 92 -10.97 12.40 -0.65
C ALA A 92 -9.45 12.37 -0.91
N GLN A 93 -8.81 13.56 -0.94
CA GLN A 93 -7.35 13.68 -0.99
C GLN A 93 -6.69 13.40 0.38
N ALA A 94 -7.34 13.75 1.51
CA ALA A 94 -6.79 13.71 2.88
C ALA A 94 -6.81 12.34 3.62
N LEU A 95 -6.91 11.22 2.90
CA LEU A 95 -6.57 9.84 3.33
C LEU A 95 -7.66 9.01 4.07
N GLY A 96 -7.71 7.72 3.72
CA GLY A 96 -8.05 6.55 4.56
C GLY A 96 -9.46 6.45 5.14
N PRO A 97 -9.68 6.83 6.41
CA PRO A 97 -10.95 6.65 7.11
C PRO A 97 -12.17 7.27 6.41
N GLY A 98 -11.96 8.28 5.55
CA GLY A 98 -13.04 8.92 4.79
C GLY A 98 -13.75 7.98 3.81
N VAL A 99 -13.04 7.06 3.15
CA VAL A 99 -13.64 6.14 2.16
C VAL A 99 -14.45 5.05 2.86
N GLU A 100 -13.95 4.51 3.97
CA GLU A 100 -14.67 3.51 4.75
C GLU A 100 -15.93 4.11 5.39
N LEU A 101 -15.82 5.32 5.95
CA LEU A 101 -16.97 6.05 6.49
C LEU A 101 -18.00 6.37 5.40
N TRP A 102 -17.54 6.83 4.23
CA TRP A 102 -18.38 7.05 3.07
C TRP A 102 -19.14 5.80 2.64
N GLY A 103 -18.48 4.64 2.58
CA GLY A 103 -19.11 3.37 2.24
C GLY A 103 -20.23 2.99 3.21
N ARG A 104 -19.99 3.13 4.52
CA ARG A 104 -20.99 2.86 5.57
C ARG A 104 -22.18 3.80 5.49
N HIS A 105 -21.93 5.09 5.29
CA HIS A 105 -23.00 6.08 5.11
C HIS A 105 -23.81 5.81 3.84
N LEU A 106 -23.15 5.50 2.72
CA LEU A 106 -23.83 5.16 1.48
C LEU A 106 -24.73 3.93 1.63
N GLU A 107 -24.24 2.89 2.31
CA GLU A 107 -25.02 1.68 2.60
C GLU A 107 -26.28 1.99 3.42
N PHE A 108 -26.14 2.79 4.49
CA PHE A 108 -27.28 3.24 5.30
C PHE A 108 -28.30 4.05 4.48
N VAL A 109 -27.83 5.00 3.66
CA VAL A 109 -28.69 5.84 2.82
C VAL A 109 -29.49 4.99 1.84
N VAL A 110 -28.83 4.05 1.16
CA VAL A 110 -29.46 3.21 0.14
C VAL A 110 -30.43 2.21 0.75
N ARG A 111 -30.02 1.47 1.79
CA ARG A 111 -30.81 0.37 2.34
C ARG A 111 -31.87 0.79 3.36
N CYS A 112 -31.67 1.90 4.07
CA CYS A 112 -32.60 2.34 5.11
C CYS A 112 -33.44 3.53 4.63
N LEU A 113 -32.81 4.63 4.24
CA LEU A 113 -33.52 5.86 3.89
C LEU A 113 -34.24 5.75 2.55
N LEU A 114 -33.51 5.47 1.47
CA LEU A 114 -34.09 5.46 0.13
C LEU A 114 -35.06 4.29 -0.07
N GLU A 115 -34.80 3.12 0.52
CA GLU A 115 -35.74 2.00 0.49
C GLU A 115 -37.05 2.32 1.21
N SER A 116 -37.00 2.95 2.38
CA SER A 116 -38.21 3.34 3.12
C SER A 116 -39.01 4.42 2.37
N GLU A 117 -38.34 5.40 1.76
CA GLU A 117 -39.00 6.41 0.91
C GLU A 117 -39.61 5.79 -0.35
N ARG A 118 -38.95 4.83 -0.98
CA ARG A 118 -39.49 4.13 -2.16
C ARG A 118 -40.79 3.41 -1.81
N GLN A 119 -40.81 2.72 -0.67
CA GLN A 119 -42.01 2.04 -0.19
C GLN A 119 -43.12 3.04 0.17
N LEU A 120 -42.77 4.18 0.76
CA LEU A 120 -43.73 5.23 1.08
C LEU A 120 -44.33 5.85 -0.19
N CYS A 121 -43.52 6.17 -1.19
CA CYS A 121 -43.98 6.67 -2.48
C CYS A 121 -44.97 5.66 -3.12
N ASN A 122 -44.62 4.37 -3.13
CA ASN A 122 -45.51 3.34 -3.66
C ASN A 122 -46.84 3.25 -2.91
N LYS A 123 -46.85 3.43 -1.58
CA LYS A 123 -48.07 3.40 -0.77
C LYS A 123 -48.94 4.65 -0.96
N VAL A 124 -48.35 5.83 -1.15
CA VAL A 124 -49.09 7.09 -1.32
C VAL A 124 -49.69 7.22 -2.73
N PHE A 125 -48.89 6.90 -3.76
CA PHE A 125 -49.28 7.02 -5.17
C PHE A 125 -50.02 5.78 -5.70
N GLY A 126 -50.04 4.67 -4.95
CA GLY A 126 -50.87 3.51 -5.21
C GLY A 126 -50.64 2.89 -6.59
N GLN A 127 -51.66 2.94 -7.45
CA GLN A 127 -51.61 2.37 -8.80
C GLN A 127 -50.77 3.19 -9.80
N ARG A 128 -50.41 4.43 -9.46
CA ARG A 128 -49.70 5.37 -10.35
C ARG A 128 -48.18 5.21 -10.23
N LYS A 129 -47.66 4.13 -10.80
CA LYS A 129 -46.24 3.75 -10.69
C LYS A 129 -45.28 4.77 -11.29
N ASP A 130 -45.69 5.47 -12.36
CA ASP A 130 -44.86 6.47 -13.02
C ASP A 130 -44.69 7.72 -12.16
N ASP A 131 -45.80 8.24 -11.59
CA ASP A 131 -45.82 9.37 -10.66
C ASP A 131 -45.04 9.06 -9.38
N ALA A 132 -45.23 7.86 -8.82
CA ALA A 132 -44.48 7.38 -7.67
C ALA A 132 -42.97 7.38 -7.94
N SER A 133 -42.56 7.00 -9.16
CA SER A 133 -41.16 6.94 -9.51
C SER A 133 -40.55 8.31 -9.79
N ALA A 134 -41.30 9.23 -10.42
CA ALA A 134 -40.88 10.62 -10.62
C ALA A 134 -40.65 11.32 -9.26
N CYS A 135 -41.64 11.22 -8.38
CA CYS A 135 -41.56 11.82 -7.05
C CYS A 135 -40.42 11.23 -6.21
N PHE A 136 -40.22 9.91 -6.26
CA PHE A 136 -39.07 9.26 -5.61
C PHE A 136 -37.73 9.77 -6.15
N ALA A 137 -37.61 10.00 -7.46
CA ALA A 137 -36.37 10.51 -8.05
C ALA A 137 -36.03 11.90 -7.51
N ASP A 138 -37.03 12.79 -7.43
CA ASP A 138 -36.86 14.13 -6.87
C ASP A 138 -36.50 14.07 -5.38
N VAL A 139 -37.14 13.19 -4.59
CA VAL A 139 -36.78 12.98 -3.18
C VAL A 139 -35.35 12.45 -3.05
N ALA A 140 -34.94 11.51 -3.89
CA ALA A 140 -33.59 10.95 -3.86
C ALA A 140 -32.52 11.97 -4.25
N ALA A 141 -32.81 12.86 -5.21
CA ALA A 141 -31.94 13.97 -5.56
C ALA A 141 -31.78 14.95 -4.39
N HIS A 142 -32.89 15.33 -3.73
CA HIS A 142 -32.86 16.17 -2.52
C HIS A 142 -32.21 15.49 -1.31
N ALA A 143 -32.25 14.16 -1.25
CA ALA A 143 -31.53 13.35 -0.28
C ALA A 143 -30.00 13.34 -0.50
N GLY A 144 -29.46 14.03 -1.50
CA GLY A 144 -28.01 14.18 -1.64
C GLY A 144 -27.30 12.92 -2.12
N ILE A 145 -28.00 11.97 -2.77
CA ILE A 145 -27.34 10.80 -3.39
C ILE A 145 -26.29 11.24 -4.43
N LEU A 146 -26.54 12.36 -5.12
CA LEU A 146 -25.61 12.98 -6.06
C LEU A 146 -24.33 13.46 -5.35
N ASP A 147 -24.43 13.94 -4.11
CA ASP A 147 -23.26 14.35 -3.32
C ASP A 147 -22.37 13.14 -3.00
N PHE A 148 -22.96 11.98 -2.68
CA PHE A 148 -22.21 10.73 -2.50
C PHE A 148 -21.49 10.28 -3.78
N LEU A 149 -22.15 10.38 -4.94
CA LEU A 149 -21.54 10.06 -6.22
C LEU A 149 -20.43 11.05 -6.59
N SER A 150 -20.62 12.34 -6.28
CA SER A 150 -19.61 13.38 -6.48
C SER A 150 -18.35 13.14 -5.63
N PHE A 151 -18.51 12.67 -4.40
CA PHE A 151 -17.41 12.27 -3.54
C PHE A 151 -16.64 11.09 -4.13
N GLY A 152 -17.36 10.06 -4.60
CA GLY A 152 -16.74 8.92 -5.30
C GLY A 152 -15.93 9.36 -6.53
N ARG A 153 -16.44 10.34 -7.29
CA ARG A 153 -15.74 10.93 -8.43
C ARG A 153 -14.50 11.72 -8.00
N ALA A 154 -14.59 12.55 -6.97
CA ALA A 154 -13.45 13.27 -6.41
C ALA A 154 -12.34 12.32 -5.91
N ALA A 155 -12.72 11.18 -5.32
CA ALA A 155 -11.79 10.12 -4.94
C ALA A 155 -11.12 9.48 -6.16
N ALA A 156 -11.86 9.31 -7.26
CA ALA A 156 -11.32 8.82 -8.52
C ALA A 156 -10.38 9.82 -9.22
N ASP A 157 -10.65 11.12 -9.07
CA ASP A 157 -9.83 12.21 -9.65
C ASP A 157 -8.63 12.60 -8.80
N ALA A 158 -8.44 11.97 -7.63
CA ALA A 158 -7.29 12.20 -6.77
C ALA A 158 -5.95 11.97 -7.50
N LYS A 159 -4.87 12.61 -7.03
CA LYS A 159 -3.52 12.47 -7.62
C LYS A 159 -3.11 11.00 -7.75
N LYS A 160 -2.45 10.66 -8.86
CA LYS A 160 -1.90 9.32 -9.10
C LYS A 160 -0.83 9.00 -8.05
N ASP A 161 -1.14 8.08 -7.17
CA ASP A 161 -0.27 7.51 -6.13
C ASP A 161 -0.59 6.01 -6.05
N PRO A 162 0.36 5.09 -5.83
CA PRO A 162 0.06 3.69 -5.56
C PRO A 162 -1.08 3.46 -4.55
N ILE A 163 -1.23 4.31 -3.53
CA ILE A 163 -2.35 4.18 -2.58
C ILE A 163 -3.71 4.39 -3.28
N LYS A 164 -3.74 5.16 -4.38
CA LYS A 164 -4.96 5.45 -5.15
C LYS A 164 -5.64 4.18 -5.65
N LEU A 165 -4.91 3.21 -6.21
CA LEU A 165 -5.52 1.96 -6.68
C LEU A 165 -6.34 1.27 -5.59
N LEU A 166 -5.76 1.13 -4.39
CA LEU A 166 -6.44 0.50 -3.26
C LEU A 166 -7.72 1.26 -2.89
N ARG A 167 -7.72 2.60 -2.96
CA ARG A 167 -8.91 3.42 -2.73
C ARG A 167 -9.97 3.24 -3.81
N LEU A 168 -9.57 3.20 -5.10
CA LEU A 168 -10.49 2.95 -6.19
C LEU A 168 -11.19 1.61 -6.01
N LEU A 169 -10.45 0.58 -5.56
CA LEU A 169 -11.01 -0.72 -5.23
C LEU A 169 -11.97 -0.65 -4.05
N GLU A 170 -11.70 0.11 -2.98
CA GLU A 170 -12.61 0.28 -1.85
C GLU A 170 -13.93 1.00 -2.22
N VAL A 171 -13.83 2.05 -3.03
CA VAL A 171 -15.00 2.78 -3.54
C VAL A 171 -15.82 1.86 -4.45
N PHE A 172 -15.16 1.15 -5.37
CA PHE A 172 -15.81 0.19 -6.25
C PHE A 172 -16.48 -0.95 -5.47
N ASP A 173 -15.82 -1.52 -4.47
CA ASP A 173 -16.37 -2.58 -3.62
C ASP A 173 -17.66 -2.12 -2.91
N SER A 174 -17.65 -0.91 -2.34
CA SER A 174 -18.83 -0.33 -1.70
C SER A 174 -19.99 -0.13 -2.67
N LEU A 175 -19.75 0.35 -3.88
CA LEU A 175 -20.77 0.48 -4.93
C LEU A 175 -21.28 -0.89 -5.41
N ASN A 176 -20.38 -1.84 -5.57
CA ASN A 176 -20.69 -3.18 -6.07
C ASN A 176 -21.55 -3.97 -5.06
N LYS A 177 -21.30 -3.84 -3.75
CA LYS A 177 -22.16 -4.39 -2.68
C LYS A 177 -23.60 -3.88 -2.74
N LEU A 178 -23.79 -2.64 -3.20
CA LEU A 178 -25.11 -2.00 -3.31
C LEU A 178 -25.71 -2.11 -4.72
N ARG A 179 -25.04 -2.77 -5.68
CA ARG A 179 -25.47 -2.83 -7.09
C ARG A 179 -26.92 -3.28 -7.27
N LEU A 180 -27.33 -4.34 -6.57
CA LEU A 180 -28.70 -4.86 -6.67
C LEU A 180 -29.72 -3.90 -6.05
N ASP A 181 -29.36 -3.24 -4.94
CA ASP A 181 -30.20 -2.22 -4.30
C ASP A 181 -30.37 -1.00 -5.21
N PHE A 182 -29.28 -0.52 -5.86
CA PHE A 182 -29.33 0.54 -6.86
C PHE A 182 -30.23 0.19 -8.04
N ASN A 183 -30.12 -1.04 -8.57
CA ASN A 183 -30.98 -1.50 -9.66
C ASN A 183 -32.46 -1.58 -9.24
N ARG A 184 -32.75 -2.02 -8.01
CA ARG A 184 -34.12 -2.08 -7.46
C ARG A 184 -34.72 -0.69 -7.28
N LEU A 185 -33.96 0.23 -6.70
CA LEU A 185 -34.44 1.57 -6.34
C LEU A 185 -34.55 2.48 -7.57
N PHE A 186 -33.54 2.46 -8.44
CA PHE A 186 -33.41 3.43 -9.51
C PHE A 186 -33.69 2.85 -10.89
N GLY A 187 -33.83 1.54 -11.11
CA GLY A 187 -33.90 0.89 -12.43
C GLY A 187 -35.09 1.25 -13.35
N GLY A 188 -35.93 2.22 -13.00
CA GLY A 188 -37.02 2.72 -13.84
C GLY A 188 -36.52 3.47 -15.09
N LYS A 189 -37.21 3.31 -16.23
CA LYS A 189 -36.77 3.81 -17.55
C LYS A 189 -36.78 5.34 -17.73
N LYS A 190 -37.47 6.12 -16.88
CA LYS A 190 -37.67 7.57 -17.11
C LYS A 190 -37.28 8.46 -15.93
N ALA A 191 -37.65 8.12 -14.70
CA ALA A 191 -37.53 9.04 -13.57
C ALA A 191 -36.11 9.19 -13.00
N CYS A 192 -35.30 8.13 -12.98
CA CYS A 192 -34.00 8.13 -12.29
C CYS A 192 -32.79 8.10 -13.26
N VAL A 193 -32.98 8.56 -14.50
CA VAL A 193 -31.96 8.46 -15.57
C VAL A 193 -30.68 9.20 -15.22
N GLU A 194 -30.77 10.36 -14.57
CA GLU A 194 -29.60 11.12 -14.14
C GLU A 194 -28.75 10.33 -13.12
N ILE A 195 -29.36 9.82 -12.05
CA ILE A 195 -28.68 9.04 -11.00
C ILE A 195 -28.07 7.77 -11.61
N GLN A 196 -28.78 7.10 -12.51
CA GLN A 196 -28.26 5.93 -13.24
C GLN A 196 -27.04 6.27 -14.08
N ASN A 197 -27.09 7.35 -14.86
CA ASN A 197 -25.99 7.79 -15.70
C ASN A 197 -24.78 8.16 -14.85
N GLN A 198 -24.95 8.97 -13.80
CA GLN A 198 -23.86 9.34 -12.90
C GLN A 198 -23.23 8.13 -12.20
N THR A 199 -24.05 7.15 -11.78
CA THR A 199 -23.57 5.90 -11.17
C THR A 199 -22.76 5.08 -12.18
N ARG A 200 -23.27 4.91 -13.40
CA ARG A 200 -22.57 4.19 -14.48
C ARG A 200 -21.25 4.86 -14.82
N ASP A 201 -21.25 6.18 -14.95
CA ASP A 201 -20.07 6.96 -15.32
C ASP A 201 -19.01 6.93 -14.21
N LEU A 202 -19.44 6.91 -12.94
CA LEU A 202 -18.55 6.70 -11.80
C LEU A 202 -17.96 5.29 -11.80
N VAL A 203 -18.78 4.24 -11.97
CA VAL A 203 -18.28 2.86 -12.07
C VAL A 203 -17.28 2.73 -13.23
N LYS A 204 -17.57 3.36 -14.37
CA LYS A 204 -16.66 3.39 -15.52
C LYS A 204 -15.32 4.00 -15.16
N LEU A 205 -15.35 5.19 -14.56
CA LEU A 205 -14.16 5.91 -14.13
C LEU A 205 -13.30 5.11 -13.13
N LEU A 206 -13.95 4.46 -12.15
CA LEU A 206 -13.27 3.65 -11.15
C LEU A 206 -12.58 2.43 -11.76
N VAL A 207 -13.26 1.74 -12.67
CA VAL A 207 -12.73 0.56 -13.34
C VAL A 207 -11.58 0.93 -14.28
N ASP A 208 -11.77 1.92 -15.16
CA ASP A 208 -10.73 2.38 -16.09
C ASP A 208 -9.48 2.85 -15.31
N GLY A 209 -9.67 3.68 -14.28
CA GLY A 209 -8.58 4.21 -13.47
C GLY A 209 -7.86 3.14 -12.63
N ALA A 210 -8.57 2.13 -12.12
CA ALA A 210 -7.95 1.04 -11.38
C ALA A 210 -7.11 0.15 -12.30
N VAL A 211 -7.61 -0.17 -13.50
CA VAL A 211 -6.85 -0.97 -14.47
C VAL A 211 -5.63 -0.19 -14.96
N GLU A 212 -5.78 1.10 -15.30
CA GLU A 212 -4.66 1.94 -15.74
C GLU A 212 -3.52 1.96 -14.72
N ILE A 213 -3.82 2.20 -13.43
CA ILE A 213 -2.79 2.24 -12.38
C ILE A 213 -2.15 0.87 -12.17
N PHE A 214 -2.93 -0.21 -12.24
CA PHE A 214 -2.42 -1.57 -12.08
C PHE A 214 -1.48 -1.96 -13.23
N GLU A 215 -1.84 -1.63 -14.47
CA GLU A 215 -0.99 -1.88 -15.65
C GLU A 215 0.26 -0.98 -15.66
N GLU A 216 0.13 0.27 -15.20
CA GLU A 216 1.25 1.21 -15.09
C GLU A 216 2.30 0.76 -14.06
N LEU A 217 1.92 0.00 -13.03
CA LEU A 217 2.83 -0.47 -11.98
C LEU A 217 4.04 -1.24 -12.55
N LEU A 218 3.82 -2.13 -13.51
CA LEU A 218 4.91 -2.90 -14.13
C LEU A 218 5.92 -1.96 -14.80
N VAL A 219 5.41 -1.04 -15.62
CA VAL A 219 6.23 -0.06 -16.35
C VAL A 219 7.00 0.83 -15.36
N GLN A 220 6.35 1.26 -14.28
CA GLN A 220 6.99 2.08 -13.25
C GLN A 220 8.11 1.31 -12.54
N VAL A 221 7.93 0.02 -12.24
CA VAL A 221 9.00 -0.82 -11.68
C VAL A 221 10.16 -0.96 -12.66
N GLU A 222 9.90 -1.17 -13.95
CA GLU A 222 10.94 -1.25 -14.98
C GLU A 222 11.72 0.08 -15.12
N LEU A 223 11.04 1.22 -15.07
CA LEU A 223 11.67 2.53 -15.20
C LEU A 223 12.63 2.85 -14.04
N GLN A 224 12.42 2.28 -12.84
CA GLN A 224 13.32 2.47 -11.71
C GLN A 224 14.71 1.85 -11.93
N ARG A 225 14.87 0.99 -12.93
CA ARG A 225 16.16 0.42 -13.36
C ARG A 225 17.21 1.49 -13.67
N HIS A 226 16.78 2.66 -14.13
CA HIS A 226 17.66 3.77 -14.48
C HIS A 226 18.10 4.62 -13.27
N MET A 227 17.54 4.37 -12.08
CA MET A 227 17.93 5.08 -10.87
C MET A 227 19.20 4.46 -10.28
N PRO A 228 20.16 5.28 -9.80
CA PRO A 228 21.37 4.75 -9.21
C PRO A 228 21.05 3.97 -7.93
N PRO A 229 21.72 2.83 -7.69
CA PRO A 229 21.50 2.05 -6.49
C PRO A 229 22.08 2.77 -5.25
N PRO A 230 21.68 2.35 -4.03
CA PRO A 230 22.16 2.98 -2.81
C PRO A 230 23.71 2.91 -2.69
N PRO A 231 24.43 4.03 -2.50
CA PRO A 231 25.90 4.02 -2.50
C PRO A 231 26.52 3.25 -1.33
N ASP A 232 25.71 2.90 -0.32
CA ASP A 232 26.08 2.11 0.85
C ASP A 232 25.84 0.60 0.68
N GLY A 233 25.37 0.15 -0.49
CA GLY A 233 25.03 -1.26 -0.74
C GLY A 233 23.76 -1.72 -0.03
N GLY A 234 22.99 -0.78 0.53
CA GLY A 234 21.72 -1.08 1.18
C GLY A 234 20.63 -1.49 0.19
N VAL A 235 19.50 -1.96 0.72
CA VAL A 235 18.37 -2.40 -0.11
C VAL A 235 17.59 -1.19 -0.66
N PRO A 236 17.28 -1.13 -1.97
CA PRO A 236 16.44 -0.07 -2.53
C PRO A 236 15.03 -0.14 -1.95
N ARG A 237 14.45 1.02 -1.62
CA ARG A 237 13.08 1.09 -1.06
C ARG A 237 12.01 0.47 -1.96
N LEU A 238 12.26 0.45 -3.27
CA LEU A 238 11.38 -0.18 -4.24
C LEU A 238 11.15 -1.66 -3.92
N VAL A 239 12.17 -2.37 -3.42
CA VAL A 239 12.07 -3.81 -3.12
C VAL A 239 11.01 -4.05 -2.05
N SER A 240 11.10 -3.35 -0.92
CA SER A 240 10.12 -3.46 0.15
C SER A 240 8.74 -3.01 -0.31
N PHE A 241 8.67 -1.88 -1.03
CA PHE A 241 7.43 -1.33 -1.53
C PHE A 241 6.67 -2.30 -2.45
N VAL A 242 7.33 -2.86 -3.47
CA VAL A 242 6.68 -3.76 -4.43
C VAL A 242 6.21 -5.03 -3.74
N VAL A 243 7.02 -5.63 -2.86
CA VAL A 243 6.63 -6.83 -2.12
C VAL A 243 5.41 -6.57 -1.22
N GLU A 244 5.44 -5.50 -0.43
CA GLU A 244 4.33 -5.13 0.45
C GLU A 244 3.06 -4.83 -0.37
N TYR A 245 3.22 -4.05 -1.44
CA TYR A 245 2.11 -3.61 -2.27
C TYR A 245 1.43 -4.78 -3.01
N CYS A 246 2.21 -5.66 -3.64
CA CYS A 246 1.69 -6.86 -4.28
C CYS A 246 1.02 -7.80 -3.27
N ASN A 247 1.59 -7.97 -2.08
CA ASN A 247 0.94 -8.75 -1.01
C ASN A 247 -0.40 -8.14 -0.58
N ARG A 248 -0.49 -6.81 -0.49
CA ARG A 248 -1.76 -6.11 -0.21
C ARG A 248 -2.78 -6.34 -1.33
N LEU A 249 -2.39 -6.24 -2.60
CA LEU A 249 -3.26 -6.52 -3.74
C LEU A 249 -3.78 -7.97 -3.75
N LEU A 250 -2.95 -8.92 -3.30
CA LEU A 250 -3.29 -10.35 -3.22
C LEU A 250 -4.03 -10.76 -1.94
N SER A 251 -4.25 -9.84 -1.00
CA SER A 251 -5.01 -10.10 0.23
C SER A 251 -6.47 -10.46 -0.05
N GLU A 252 -7.14 -11.12 0.91
CA GLU A 252 -8.58 -11.46 0.80
C GLU A 252 -9.46 -10.23 0.53
N LYS A 253 -9.05 -9.05 1.00
CA LYS A 253 -9.81 -7.82 0.84
C LYS A 253 -9.79 -7.33 -0.62
N TYR A 254 -8.61 -7.31 -1.25
CA TYR A 254 -8.43 -6.62 -2.54
C TYR A 254 -8.42 -7.55 -3.74
N ARG A 255 -7.93 -8.79 -3.60
CA ARG A 255 -7.86 -9.75 -4.72
C ARG A 255 -9.20 -9.97 -5.43
N PRO A 256 -10.32 -10.29 -4.74
CA PRO A 256 -11.59 -10.54 -5.42
C PRO A 256 -12.13 -9.29 -6.11
N VAL A 257 -11.95 -8.13 -5.48
CA VAL A 257 -12.39 -6.84 -6.01
C VAL A 257 -11.60 -6.48 -7.27
N LEU A 258 -10.27 -6.62 -7.24
CA LEU A 258 -9.41 -6.38 -8.38
C LEU A 258 -9.70 -7.34 -9.54
N ALA A 259 -9.90 -8.63 -9.25
CA ALA A 259 -10.29 -9.62 -10.26
C ALA A 259 -11.62 -9.26 -10.92
N GLN A 260 -12.60 -8.78 -10.15
CA GLN A 260 -13.89 -8.33 -10.67
C GLN A 260 -13.74 -7.09 -11.55
N VAL A 261 -12.96 -6.09 -11.12
CA VAL A 261 -12.65 -4.88 -11.90
C VAL A 261 -12.01 -5.25 -13.24
N LEU A 262 -11.00 -6.12 -13.23
CA LEU A 262 -10.33 -6.60 -14.45
C LEU A 262 -11.28 -7.36 -15.37
N THR A 263 -12.18 -8.18 -14.80
CA THR A 263 -13.22 -8.89 -15.54
C THR A 263 -14.18 -7.92 -16.23
N ILE A 264 -14.64 -6.89 -15.52
CA ILE A 264 -15.56 -5.89 -16.06
C ILE A 264 -14.89 -5.11 -17.20
N HIS A 265 -13.68 -4.60 -16.97
CA HIS A 265 -12.95 -3.84 -17.98
C HIS A 265 -12.71 -4.65 -19.27
N ARG A 266 -12.32 -5.92 -19.15
CA ARG A 266 -12.15 -6.81 -20.32
C ARG A 266 -13.46 -7.15 -21.00
N SER A 267 -14.55 -7.29 -20.26
CA SER A 267 -15.87 -7.51 -20.85
C SER A 267 -16.31 -6.35 -21.76
N TRP A 268 -15.93 -5.10 -21.43
CA TRP A 268 -16.16 -3.95 -22.31
C TRP A 268 -15.39 -4.04 -23.63
N ARG A 269 -14.25 -4.73 -23.64
CA ARG A 269 -13.44 -5.04 -24.82
C ARG A 269 -13.82 -6.36 -25.49
N LYS A 270 -14.85 -7.07 -25.00
CA LYS A 270 -15.27 -8.40 -25.44
C LYS A 270 -14.19 -9.49 -25.28
N GLU A 271 -13.32 -9.31 -24.29
CA GLU A 271 -12.27 -10.27 -23.94
C GLU A 271 -12.66 -11.10 -22.71
N THR A 272 -12.15 -12.33 -22.63
CA THR A 272 -12.31 -13.17 -21.44
C THR A 272 -11.22 -12.88 -20.42
N PHE A 273 -11.58 -12.92 -19.14
CA PHE A 273 -10.65 -12.82 -18.02
C PHE A 273 -10.51 -14.18 -17.34
N SER A 274 -9.29 -14.52 -16.95
CA SER A 274 -8.98 -15.64 -16.06
C SER A 274 -8.21 -15.11 -14.86
N ASP A 275 -8.51 -15.59 -13.65
CA ASP A 275 -7.76 -15.22 -12.44
C ASP A 275 -6.25 -15.49 -12.59
N LYS A 276 -5.87 -16.46 -13.42
CA LYS A 276 -4.47 -16.73 -13.80
C LYS A 276 -3.78 -15.51 -14.42
N MET A 277 -4.50 -14.63 -15.11
CA MET A 277 -3.94 -13.42 -15.71
C MET A 277 -3.53 -12.40 -14.65
N LEU A 278 -4.31 -12.25 -13.57
CA LEU A 278 -3.95 -11.40 -12.44
C LEU A 278 -2.68 -11.92 -11.75
N VAL A 279 -2.64 -13.23 -11.48
CA VAL A 279 -1.45 -13.88 -10.92
C VAL A 279 -0.24 -13.66 -11.82
N ASN A 280 -0.37 -13.89 -13.14
CA ASN A 280 0.71 -13.67 -14.10
C ASN A 280 1.18 -12.21 -14.15
N ALA A 281 0.28 -11.24 -14.07
CA ALA A 281 0.63 -9.82 -14.03
C ALA A 281 1.47 -9.48 -12.77
N VAL A 282 1.07 -9.99 -11.60
CA VAL A 282 1.84 -9.81 -10.36
C VAL A 282 3.21 -10.50 -10.44
N LEU A 283 3.28 -11.70 -10.99
CA LEU A 283 4.55 -12.41 -11.20
C LEU A 283 5.47 -11.65 -12.17
N ASN A 284 4.93 -11.02 -13.21
CA ASN A 284 5.72 -10.18 -14.11
C ASN A 284 6.30 -8.95 -13.42
N ILE A 285 5.55 -8.32 -12.51
CA ILE A 285 6.06 -7.20 -11.68
C ILE A 285 7.23 -7.67 -10.81
N VAL A 286 7.11 -8.85 -10.19
CA VAL A 286 8.19 -9.46 -9.40
C VAL A 286 9.42 -9.74 -10.25
N LYS A 287 9.25 -10.34 -11.44
CA LYS A 287 10.35 -10.59 -12.38
C LYS A 287 11.03 -9.31 -12.87
N ALA A 288 10.25 -8.25 -13.13
CA ALA A 288 10.79 -6.95 -13.50
C ALA A 288 11.62 -6.34 -12.38
N LEU A 289 11.20 -6.51 -11.12
CA LEU A 289 11.95 -6.10 -9.95
C LEU A 289 13.27 -6.89 -9.81
N GLU A 290 13.25 -8.22 -10.00
CA GLU A 290 14.47 -9.04 -9.98
C GLU A 290 15.47 -8.61 -11.07
N ALA A 291 14.98 -8.38 -12.29
CA ALA A 291 15.83 -7.89 -13.39
C ALA A 291 16.49 -6.54 -13.06
N ASN A 292 15.88 -5.73 -12.19
CA ASN A 292 16.51 -4.49 -11.73
C ASN A 292 17.69 -4.75 -10.78
N PHE A 293 17.68 -5.84 -10.01
CA PHE A 293 18.81 -6.20 -9.12
C PHE A 293 20.09 -6.41 -9.93
N ASP A 294 19.98 -7.10 -11.07
CA ASP A 294 21.12 -7.36 -11.96
C ASP A 294 21.69 -6.08 -12.60
N VAL A 295 20.83 -5.12 -12.93
CA VAL A 295 21.29 -3.85 -13.49
C VAL A 295 21.91 -2.97 -12.42
N TRP A 296 21.29 -2.92 -11.24
CA TRP A 296 21.82 -2.16 -10.11
C TRP A 296 23.14 -2.72 -9.59
N SER A 297 23.33 -4.04 -9.55
CA SER A 297 24.61 -4.63 -9.13
C SER A 297 25.76 -4.25 -10.07
N LYS A 298 25.50 -4.18 -11.38
CA LYS A 298 26.49 -3.78 -12.39
C LYS A 298 26.80 -2.27 -12.39
N ALA A 299 25.97 -1.46 -11.74
CA ALA A 299 26.17 -0.02 -11.68
C ALA A 299 27.18 0.42 -10.59
N TYR A 300 27.65 -0.48 -9.74
CA TYR A 300 28.69 -0.17 -8.75
C TYR A 300 30.10 -0.28 -9.36
N ASP A 301 30.92 0.74 -9.14
CA ASP A 301 32.35 0.71 -9.51
C ASP A 301 33.13 -0.35 -8.73
N ASN A 302 32.75 -0.56 -7.46
CA ASN A 302 33.38 -1.54 -6.60
C ASN A 302 32.62 -2.88 -6.66
N VAL A 303 33.26 -3.89 -7.25
CA VAL A 303 32.71 -5.24 -7.39
C VAL A 303 32.35 -5.87 -6.03
N THR A 304 33.17 -5.69 -5.00
CA THR A 304 32.88 -6.22 -3.65
C THR A 304 31.63 -5.58 -3.04
N LEU A 305 31.38 -4.29 -3.33
CA LEU A 305 30.15 -3.61 -2.91
C LEU A 305 28.93 -4.16 -3.67
N SER A 306 29.09 -4.51 -4.95
CA SER A 306 28.02 -5.18 -5.72
C SER A 306 27.62 -6.52 -5.09
N TYR A 307 28.57 -7.30 -4.58
CA TYR A 307 28.29 -8.56 -3.89
C TYR A 307 27.53 -8.33 -2.57
N LEU A 308 27.93 -7.32 -1.79
CA LEU A 308 27.22 -6.94 -0.56
C LEU A 308 25.78 -6.49 -0.87
N PHE A 309 25.60 -5.70 -1.92
CA PHE A 309 24.28 -5.27 -2.39
C PHE A 309 23.38 -6.44 -2.77
N MET A 310 23.89 -7.38 -3.57
CA MET A 310 23.12 -8.57 -3.98
C MET A 310 22.78 -9.46 -2.78
N MET A 311 23.76 -9.67 -1.87
CA MET A 311 23.55 -10.39 -0.61
C MET A 311 22.42 -9.77 0.22
N ASN A 312 22.46 -8.44 0.42
CA ASN A 312 21.43 -7.70 1.15
C ASN A 312 20.06 -7.81 0.48
N THR A 313 20.01 -7.61 -0.83
CA THR A 313 18.78 -7.54 -1.60
C THR A 313 18.07 -8.89 -1.63
N HIS A 314 18.79 -9.98 -1.95
CA HIS A 314 18.21 -11.32 -1.95
C HIS A 314 17.73 -11.75 -0.56
N TRP A 315 18.49 -11.44 0.49
CA TRP A 315 18.07 -11.79 1.86
C TRP A 315 16.81 -11.05 2.29
N HIS A 316 16.76 -9.74 2.07
CA HIS A 316 15.60 -8.92 2.40
C HIS A 316 14.36 -9.33 1.59
N PHE A 317 14.56 -9.64 0.31
CA PHE A 317 13.50 -10.08 -0.58
C PHE A 317 12.91 -11.42 -0.15
N PHE A 318 13.76 -12.42 0.12
CA PHE A 318 13.34 -13.70 0.68
C PHE A 318 12.55 -13.54 1.99
N LYS A 319 13.08 -12.76 2.95
CA LYS A 319 12.42 -12.55 4.24
C LYS A 319 11.03 -11.93 4.13
N ASN A 320 10.86 -10.95 3.25
CA ASN A 320 9.58 -10.27 3.06
C ASN A 320 8.59 -11.08 2.22
N LEU A 321 9.04 -12.10 1.50
CA LEU A 321 8.18 -13.00 0.74
C LEU A 321 7.80 -14.24 1.54
N LYS A 322 8.67 -14.70 2.45
CA LYS A 322 8.42 -15.85 3.29
C LYS A 322 7.14 -15.67 4.11
N ALA A 323 6.30 -16.71 4.13
CA ALA A 323 5.00 -16.72 4.83
C ALA A 323 4.05 -15.60 4.37
N THR A 324 4.16 -15.17 3.11
CA THR A 324 3.21 -14.25 2.48
C THR A 324 2.53 -14.93 1.29
N ARG A 325 1.36 -14.42 0.89
CA ARG A 325 0.61 -14.93 -0.27
C ARG A 325 1.42 -14.85 -1.56
N LEU A 326 2.19 -13.78 -1.71
CA LEU A 326 3.07 -13.63 -2.86
C LEU A 326 4.15 -14.72 -2.87
N GLY A 327 4.73 -15.04 -1.69
CA GLY A 327 5.67 -16.15 -1.53
C GLY A 327 5.04 -17.50 -1.87
N GLU A 328 3.82 -17.77 -1.42
CA GLU A 328 3.07 -18.99 -1.76
C GLU A 328 2.83 -19.13 -3.27
N LEU A 329 2.54 -18.03 -3.97
CA LEU A 329 2.35 -18.01 -5.42
C LEU A 329 3.66 -18.23 -6.21
N LEU A 330 4.79 -17.76 -5.68
CA LEU A 330 6.11 -17.94 -6.28
C LEU A 330 6.63 -19.37 -6.07
N GLY A 331 6.31 -19.97 -4.93
CA GLY A 331 6.65 -21.34 -4.57
C GLY A 331 7.99 -21.47 -3.85
N ASP A 332 8.11 -22.55 -3.07
CA ASP A 332 9.25 -22.77 -2.17
C ASP A 332 10.59 -22.89 -2.92
N ALA A 333 10.59 -23.50 -4.11
CA ALA A 333 11.80 -23.65 -4.92
C ALA A 333 12.41 -22.28 -5.28
N TRP A 334 11.57 -21.33 -5.69
CA TRP A 334 12.00 -19.98 -6.05
C TRP A 334 12.47 -19.19 -4.81
N LEU A 335 11.80 -19.36 -3.66
CA LEU A 335 12.27 -18.75 -2.40
C LEU A 335 13.64 -19.30 -1.98
N GLN A 336 13.84 -20.61 -2.15
CA GLN A 336 15.11 -21.26 -1.86
C GLN A 336 16.25 -20.76 -2.77
N GLU A 337 15.96 -20.45 -4.04
CA GLU A 337 16.96 -19.86 -4.95
C GLU A 337 17.52 -18.53 -4.40
N HIS A 338 16.68 -17.64 -3.86
CA HIS A 338 17.16 -16.40 -3.25
C HIS A 338 17.99 -16.61 -1.99
N GLU A 339 17.67 -17.62 -1.19
CA GLU A 339 18.51 -18.01 -0.06
C GLU A 339 19.89 -18.49 -0.54
N GLN A 340 19.93 -19.32 -1.59
CA GLN A 340 21.16 -19.79 -2.22
C GLN A 340 21.98 -18.64 -2.81
N PHE A 341 21.34 -17.69 -3.50
CA PHE A 341 22.01 -16.48 -4.00
C PHE A 341 22.63 -15.68 -2.86
N LYS A 342 21.92 -15.50 -1.74
CA LYS A 342 22.48 -14.83 -0.55
C LYS A 342 23.74 -15.53 -0.05
N ASP A 343 23.74 -16.87 0.06
CA ASP A 343 24.92 -17.60 0.54
C ASP A 343 26.08 -17.60 -0.48
N TYR A 344 25.76 -17.64 -1.78
CA TYR A 344 26.74 -17.45 -2.86
C TYR A 344 27.41 -16.07 -2.76
N TYR A 345 26.62 -15.00 -2.70
CA TYR A 345 27.14 -13.63 -2.63
C TYR A 345 27.91 -13.37 -1.33
N LEU A 346 27.48 -13.94 -0.20
CA LEU A 346 28.23 -13.92 1.06
C LEU A 346 29.61 -14.58 0.89
N THR A 347 29.67 -15.73 0.21
CA THR A 347 30.91 -16.47 0.00
C THR A 347 31.91 -15.69 -0.87
N VAL A 348 31.47 -15.17 -2.02
CA VAL A 348 32.35 -14.37 -2.89
C VAL A 348 32.72 -13.04 -2.27
N PHE A 349 31.80 -12.40 -1.52
CA PHE A 349 32.11 -11.21 -0.73
C PHE A 349 33.22 -11.50 0.27
N MET A 350 33.11 -12.57 1.06
CA MET A 350 34.13 -12.94 2.05
C MET A 350 35.47 -13.26 1.40
N ARG A 351 35.47 -14.01 0.30
CA ARG A 351 36.69 -14.38 -0.45
C ARG A 351 37.43 -13.14 -0.95
N ASP A 352 36.73 -12.22 -1.61
CA ASP A 352 37.33 -11.08 -2.32
C ASP A 352 37.54 -9.86 -1.42
N SER A 353 37.03 -9.89 -0.19
CA SER A 353 37.30 -8.87 0.84
C SER A 353 38.27 -9.35 1.91
N TRP A 354 37.76 -9.92 3.00
CA TRP A 354 38.56 -10.28 4.18
C TRP A 354 39.41 -11.53 3.96
N GLY A 355 39.04 -12.37 3.00
CA GLY A 355 39.77 -13.57 2.58
C GLY A 355 41.17 -13.27 2.03
N VAL A 356 41.41 -12.08 1.47
CA VAL A 356 42.76 -11.67 1.00
C VAL A 356 43.66 -11.13 2.10
N VAL A 357 43.08 -10.71 3.24
CA VAL A 357 43.82 -10.06 4.33
C VAL A 357 44.45 -11.09 5.28
N SER A 358 43.73 -12.17 5.57
CA SER A 358 44.19 -13.23 6.49
C SER A 358 45.51 -13.89 6.03
N PRO A 359 45.70 -14.26 4.75
CA PRO A 359 46.93 -14.89 4.26
C PRO A 359 48.19 -14.01 4.36
N LEU A 360 48.06 -12.69 4.54
CA LEU A 360 49.19 -11.79 4.74
C LEU A 360 49.99 -12.13 6.02
N LEU A 361 49.33 -12.81 6.97
CA LEU A 361 49.91 -13.28 8.23
C LEU A 361 50.30 -14.76 8.16
N ASN A 362 50.84 -15.21 7.02
CA ASN A 362 51.31 -16.58 6.87
C ASN A 362 52.65 -16.84 7.60
N ARG A 363 52.96 -18.12 7.80
CA ARG A 363 54.18 -18.61 8.46
C ARG A 363 55.32 -18.94 7.49
N GLU A 364 55.05 -18.92 6.19
CA GLU A 364 56.01 -19.29 5.14
C GLU A 364 57.28 -18.44 5.24
N GLY A 365 58.47 -19.03 5.11
CA GLY A 365 59.74 -18.31 5.26
C GLY A 365 60.16 -17.94 6.69
N LEU A 366 59.29 -18.12 7.71
CA LEU A 366 59.63 -17.94 9.14
C LEU A 366 59.91 -19.27 9.85
N ILE A 367 59.56 -20.41 9.25
CA ILE A 367 59.70 -21.76 9.82
C ILE A 367 61.16 -22.24 9.80
N LEU A 368 62.00 -21.70 8.92
CA LEU A 368 63.45 -21.89 8.98
C LEU A 368 64.12 -20.62 9.52
N PHE A 369 64.48 -20.61 10.80
CA PHE A 369 65.44 -19.65 11.36
C PHE A 369 66.86 -19.80 10.77
N SER A 370 67.02 -20.42 9.59
CA SER A 370 68.30 -20.70 8.93
C SER A 370 69.04 -19.44 8.48
N LYS A 371 68.39 -18.27 8.46
CA LYS A 371 68.96 -16.96 8.06
C LYS A 371 69.14 -15.95 9.22
N GLY A 372 68.96 -16.36 10.48
CA GLY A 372 69.21 -15.52 11.67
C GLY A 372 68.04 -14.64 12.15
N ARG A 373 68.10 -14.23 13.43
CA ARG A 373 67.02 -13.49 14.13
C ARG A 373 66.68 -12.11 13.53
N ALA A 374 67.66 -11.40 12.98
CA ALA A 374 67.45 -10.08 12.37
C ALA A 374 66.58 -10.16 11.11
N THR A 375 66.91 -11.10 10.21
CA THR A 375 66.15 -11.36 8.97
C THR A 375 64.70 -11.76 9.26
N ALA A 376 64.46 -12.57 10.30
CA ALA A 376 63.12 -12.93 10.73
C ALA A 376 62.36 -11.72 11.29
N LYS A 377 63.01 -10.85 12.08
CA LYS A 377 62.42 -9.62 12.61
C LYS A 377 61.99 -8.66 11.50
N ASP A 378 62.80 -8.48 10.46
CA ASP A 378 62.46 -7.60 9.33
C ASP A 378 61.31 -8.14 8.48
N LEU A 379 61.27 -9.45 8.25
CA LEU A 379 60.16 -10.11 7.55
C LEU A 379 58.83 -9.97 8.33
N VAL A 380 58.86 -10.13 9.65
CA VAL A 380 57.69 -9.93 10.52
C VAL A 380 57.20 -8.47 10.46
N LYS A 381 58.13 -7.50 10.56
CA LYS A 381 57.81 -6.08 10.40
C LYS A 381 57.16 -5.77 9.05
N GLN A 382 57.68 -6.33 7.97
CA GLN A 382 57.14 -6.13 6.63
C GLN A 382 55.71 -6.69 6.52
N ARG A 383 55.48 -7.92 7.01
CA ARG A 383 54.14 -8.54 6.99
C ARG A 383 53.11 -7.78 7.81
N LEU A 384 53.47 -7.37 9.04
CA LEU A 384 52.59 -6.55 9.88
C LEU A 384 52.27 -5.21 9.23
N LYS A 385 53.23 -4.57 8.56
CA LYS A 385 52.99 -3.32 7.83
C LYS A 385 52.01 -3.52 6.67
N THR A 386 52.18 -4.58 5.87
CA THR A 386 51.28 -4.90 4.77
C THR A 386 49.88 -5.27 5.27
N PHE A 387 49.78 -6.06 6.33
CA PHE A 387 48.53 -6.39 6.99
C PHE A 387 47.81 -5.14 7.50
N ASN A 388 48.50 -4.27 8.25
CA ASN A 388 47.91 -3.05 8.80
C ASN A 388 47.37 -2.15 7.70
N ALA A 389 48.13 -1.94 6.62
CA ALA A 389 47.70 -1.14 5.48
C ALA A 389 46.47 -1.74 4.78
N SER A 390 46.50 -3.05 4.50
CA SER A 390 45.37 -3.75 3.85
C SER A 390 44.13 -3.77 4.74
N PHE A 391 44.28 -3.97 6.05
CA PHE A 391 43.20 -3.93 7.02
C PHE A 391 42.59 -2.53 7.12
N ASP A 392 43.42 -1.49 7.27
CA ASP A 392 42.99 -0.09 7.34
C ASP A 392 42.20 0.31 6.09
N GLU A 393 42.70 -0.05 4.91
CA GLU A 393 42.03 0.23 3.66
C GLU A 393 40.68 -0.47 3.55
N MET A 394 40.62 -1.77 3.88
CA MET A 394 39.40 -2.55 3.86
C MET A 394 38.37 -2.01 4.87
N PHE A 395 38.80 -1.81 6.12
CA PHE A 395 37.95 -1.29 7.18
C PHE A 395 37.41 0.10 6.82
N ARG A 396 38.26 1.00 6.31
CA ARG A 396 37.84 2.34 5.85
C ARG A 396 36.79 2.24 4.75
N LYS A 397 37.01 1.41 3.72
CA LYS A 397 36.04 1.21 2.63
C LYS A 397 34.70 0.68 3.13
N GLN A 398 34.73 -0.37 3.96
CA GLN A 398 33.52 -1.08 4.40
C GLN A 398 32.78 -0.40 5.57
N SER A 399 33.42 0.52 6.28
CA SER A 399 32.78 1.29 7.37
C SER A 399 31.62 2.20 6.92
N ALA A 400 31.53 2.48 5.61
CA ALA A 400 30.45 3.23 5.01
C ALA A 400 29.31 2.34 4.47
N TRP A 401 29.52 1.03 4.41
CA TRP A 401 28.56 0.08 3.86
C TRP A 401 27.56 -0.35 4.93
N VAL A 402 26.39 -0.83 4.51
CA VAL A 402 25.28 -1.18 5.42
C VAL A 402 24.74 -2.56 5.11
N ILE A 403 24.50 -3.35 6.16
CA ILE A 403 23.69 -4.58 6.10
C ILE A 403 22.44 -4.32 6.96
N PRO A 404 21.27 -4.09 6.34
CA PRO A 404 20.06 -3.70 7.08
C PRO A 404 19.60 -4.77 8.07
N GLU A 405 19.51 -6.01 7.59
CA GLU A 405 19.03 -7.16 8.36
C GLU A 405 20.02 -7.56 9.45
N LYS A 406 19.54 -7.62 10.70
CA LYS A 406 20.39 -7.81 11.88
C LYS A 406 21.08 -9.18 11.88
N ASP A 407 20.35 -10.24 11.57
CA ASP A 407 20.85 -11.61 11.54
C ASP A 407 21.92 -11.82 10.46
N LEU A 408 21.71 -11.28 9.26
CA LEU A 408 22.71 -11.32 8.20
C LEU A 408 23.96 -10.51 8.59
N ARG A 409 23.78 -9.35 9.23
CA ARG A 409 24.89 -8.54 9.72
C ARG A 409 25.72 -9.27 10.76
N GLU A 410 25.07 -9.87 11.76
CA GLU A 410 25.75 -10.65 12.80
C GLU A 410 26.50 -11.85 12.23
N LYS A 411 25.86 -12.61 11.30
CA LYS A 411 26.52 -13.72 10.59
C LYS A 411 27.76 -13.24 9.82
N THR A 412 27.63 -12.14 9.08
CA THR A 412 28.73 -11.58 8.28
C THR A 412 29.87 -11.08 9.16
N CYS A 413 29.59 -10.28 10.19
CA CYS A 413 30.59 -9.80 11.13
C CYS A 413 31.29 -10.97 11.85
N GLY A 414 30.54 -12.01 12.24
CA GLY A 414 31.11 -13.22 12.85
C GLY A 414 32.11 -13.93 11.93
N LEU A 415 31.77 -14.08 10.64
CA LEU A 415 32.68 -14.67 9.65
C LEU A 415 33.94 -13.82 9.43
N VAL A 416 33.80 -12.50 9.43
CA VAL A 416 34.95 -11.57 9.32
C VAL A 416 35.86 -11.68 10.55
N VAL A 417 35.29 -11.71 11.75
CA VAL A 417 36.04 -11.94 13.00
C VAL A 417 36.77 -13.28 12.95
N GLN A 418 36.08 -14.35 12.54
CA GLN A 418 36.66 -15.70 12.44
C GLN A 418 37.80 -15.78 11.41
N ALA A 419 37.72 -15.01 10.33
CA ALA A 419 38.77 -15.00 9.30
C ALA A 419 40.05 -14.27 9.76
N ILE A 420 39.92 -13.21 10.55
CA ILE A 420 41.03 -12.29 10.86
C ILE A 420 41.60 -12.51 12.27
N VAL A 421 40.75 -12.57 13.30
CA VAL A 421 41.18 -12.52 14.70
C VAL A 421 42.02 -13.74 15.10
N PRO A 422 41.68 -14.99 14.75
CA PRO A 422 42.51 -16.15 15.07
C PRO A 422 43.88 -16.11 14.39
N ALA A 423 43.93 -15.70 13.11
CA ALA A 423 45.18 -15.59 12.37
C ALA A 423 46.10 -14.52 12.99
N TYR A 424 45.56 -13.34 13.29
CA TYR A 424 46.30 -12.26 13.96
C TYR A 424 46.77 -12.65 15.36
N ARG A 425 45.89 -13.26 16.17
CA ARG A 425 46.23 -13.75 17.52
C ARG A 425 47.39 -14.74 17.47
N SER A 426 47.31 -15.73 16.58
CA SER A 426 48.37 -16.74 16.43
C SER A 426 49.68 -16.10 15.96
N TYR A 427 49.62 -15.17 15.00
CA TYR A 427 50.81 -14.49 14.49
C TYR A 427 51.49 -13.64 15.57
N MET A 428 50.72 -12.87 16.33
CA MET A 428 51.21 -12.03 17.42
C MET A 428 51.78 -12.85 18.59
N GLN A 429 51.17 -13.98 18.94
CA GLN A 429 51.72 -14.86 19.98
C GLN A 429 53.09 -15.45 19.61
N ASN A 430 53.29 -15.80 18.34
CA ASN A 430 54.53 -16.43 17.88
C ASN A 430 55.65 -15.44 17.56
N TYR A 431 55.31 -14.24 17.06
CA TYR A 431 56.29 -13.29 16.50
C TYR A 431 56.22 -11.89 17.12
N GLY A 432 55.19 -11.56 17.90
CA GLY A 432 55.04 -10.27 18.59
C GLY A 432 56.24 -9.87 19.44
N PRO A 433 56.82 -10.78 20.27
CA PRO A 433 58.00 -10.46 21.09
C PRO A 433 59.22 -9.97 20.31
N LEU A 434 59.34 -10.31 19.02
CA LEU A 434 60.45 -9.86 18.16
C LEU A 434 60.34 -8.39 17.77
N VAL A 435 59.14 -7.81 17.83
CA VAL A 435 58.83 -6.46 17.33
C VAL A 435 58.42 -5.51 18.46
N GLU A 436 57.89 -6.03 19.57
CA GLU A 436 57.46 -5.25 20.74
C GLU A 436 58.60 -4.55 21.49
N GLN A 437 59.82 -5.10 21.42
CA GLN A 437 61.01 -4.53 22.07
C GLN A 437 61.65 -3.37 21.26
N ASP A 438 61.06 -3.01 20.12
CA ASP A 438 61.56 -1.97 19.23
C ASP A 438 60.98 -0.60 19.58
N VAL A 439 61.78 0.47 19.52
CA VAL A 439 61.33 1.86 19.76
C VAL A 439 60.20 2.26 18.77
N SER A 440 60.12 1.58 17.63
CA SER A 440 59.09 1.76 16.59
C SER A 440 57.94 0.75 16.64
N ALA A 441 57.77 0.00 17.73
CA ALA A 441 56.77 -1.07 17.87
C ALA A 441 55.34 -0.64 17.53
N SER A 442 54.94 0.60 17.88
CA SER A 442 53.60 1.15 17.60
C SER A 442 53.26 1.27 16.11
N LYS A 443 54.27 1.27 15.22
CA LYS A 443 54.06 1.27 13.76
C LYS A 443 53.68 -0.11 13.21
N TYR A 444 53.99 -1.18 13.96
CA TYR A 444 53.80 -2.57 13.54
C TYR A 444 52.70 -3.26 14.35
N VAL A 445 52.70 -3.06 15.67
CA VAL A 445 51.69 -3.56 16.61
C VAL A 445 50.63 -2.47 16.82
N LYS A 446 49.79 -2.26 15.80
CA LYS A 446 48.77 -1.19 15.80
C LYS A 446 47.49 -1.58 16.56
N TYR A 447 47.17 -2.87 16.60
CA TYR A 447 45.90 -3.35 17.13
C TYR A 447 46.08 -4.39 18.23
N THR A 448 45.20 -4.33 19.24
CA THR A 448 45.00 -5.42 20.18
C THR A 448 44.00 -6.43 19.60
N VAL A 449 44.07 -7.69 20.06
CA VAL A 449 43.13 -8.75 19.64
C VAL A 449 41.68 -8.33 19.93
N ASP A 450 41.42 -7.86 21.14
CA ASP A 450 40.08 -7.37 21.54
C ASP A 450 39.67 -6.12 20.78
N GLY A 451 40.63 -5.26 20.42
CA GLY A 451 40.40 -4.07 19.60
C GLY A 451 39.93 -4.41 18.19
N LEU A 452 40.61 -5.37 17.54
CA LEU A 452 40.20 -5.87 16.21
C LEU A 452 38.81 -6.48 16.25
N GLU A 453 38.53 -7.33 17.26
CA GLU A 453 37.22 -7.97 17.40
C GLU A 453 36.10 -6.93 17.55
N LYS A 454 36.29 -5.92 18.39
CA LYS A 454 35.32 -4.82 18.56
C LYS A 454 35.13 -4.00 17.29
N MET A 455 36.21 -3.67 16.59
CA MET A 455 36.14 -2.93 15.33
C MET A 455 35.36 -3.70 14.26
N LEU A 456 35.69 -4.98 14.06
CA LEU A 456 35.05 -5.83 13.06
C LEU A 456 33.58 -6.11 13.40
N SER A 457 33.25 -6.28 14.68
CA SER A 457 31.88 -6.45 15.14
C SER A 457 31.00 -5.20 14.94
N ALA A 458 31.63 -4.02 14.87
CA ALA A 458 30.94 -2.75 14.65
C ALA A 458 30.76 -2.38 13.16
N LEU A 459 31.14 -3.25 12.23
CA LEU A 459 30.96 -3.03 10.79
C LEU A 459 29.48 -3.11 10.38
N PHE A 460 29.17 -2.47 9.24
CA PHE A 460 27.88 -2.54 8.54
C PHE A 460 26.64 -2.02 9.28
N ILE A 461 26.83 -1.27 10.37
CA ILE A 461 25.72 -0.73 11.17
C ILE A 461 24.94 0.31 10.33
N PRO A 462 23.60 0.19 10.22
CA PRO A 462 22.78 1.20 9.58
C PRO A 462 22.90 2.56 10.26
N ARG A 463 23.21 3.61 9.50
CA ARG A 463 23.14 4.99 10.00
C ARG A 463 21.72 5.52 9.83
N PRO A 464 21.17 6.31 10.77
CA PRO A 464 19.84 6.90 10.62
C PRO A 464 19.84 7.85 9.40
N ARG A 465 19.26 7.40 8.28
CA ARG A 465 19.04 8.23 7.09
C ARG A 465 17.91 9.22 7.37
N ARG A 466 18.12 10.51 7.06
CA ARG A 466 17.02 11.43 6.79
C ARG A 466 16.19 10.87 5.63
N ALA A 467 14.88 10.81 5.79
CA ALA A 467 13.98 10.15 4.85
C ALA A 467 14.06 10.79 3.46
N GLY A 468 14.82 10.19 2.54
CA GLY A 468 14.76 10.52 1.12
C GLY A 468 13.42 10.03 0.55
N SER A 469 12.69 10.92 -0.09
CA SER A 469 11.38 10.65 -0.69
C SER A 469 11.49 9.76 -1.93
N PHE A 470 10.59 8.81 -2.06
CA PHE A 470 10.30 8.15 -3.34
C PHE A 470 9.71 9.18 -4.30
N GLN A 471 10.22 9.24 -5.53
CA GLN A 471 9.70 10.09 -6.59
C GLN A 471 9.17 9.20 -7.72
N ILE A 472 7.86 9.21 -7.90
CA ILE A 472 7.20 8.60 -9.06
C ILE A 472 7.34 9.59 -10.22
N ARG A 473 7.82 9.12 -11.37
CA ARG A 473 8.03 9.96 -12.54
C ARG A 473 6.76 9.95 -13.39
N HIS A 474 6.10 11.10 -13.52
CA HIS A 474 4.94 11.28 -14.38
C HIS A 474 5.36 11.80 -15.75
N THR A 475 4.67 11.38 -16.81
CA THR A 475 4.88 11.80 -18.20
C THR A 475 4.29 13.17 -18.54
N ASN A 476 3.73 13.91 -17.58
CA ASN A 476 3.40 15.32 -17.71
C ASN A 476 3.68 16.06 -16.38
N ASP A 477 4.24 17.26 -16.49
CA ASP A 477 4.95 18.03 -15.46
C ASP A 477 4.33 18.08 -14.04
N LYS A 478 5.05 17.48 -13.08
CA LYS A 478 5.53 18.07 -11.81
C LYS A 478 6.00 16.94 -10.88
N ILE A 479 7.25 17.06 -10.43
CA ILE A 479 7.90 16.14 -9.49
C ILE A 479 7.35 16.44 -8.08
N THR A 480 6.67 15.47 -7.45
CA THR A 480 6.37 15.55 -6.01
C THR A 480 6.75 14.29 -5.27
N SER A 481 7.64 14.48 -4.29
CA SER A 481 8.01 13.59 -3.20
C SER A 481 6.78 13.20 -2.37
N ALA A 482 6.42 11.92 -2.31
CA ALA A 482 5.39 11.43 -1.40
C ALA A 482 5.72 10.01 -0.92
N MET A 483 6.51 9.90 0.15
CA MET A 483 6.67 8.63 0.88
C MET A 483 6.76 8.79 2.41
N THR A 484 6.27 9.91 2.95
CA THR A 484 6.11 10.13 4.39
C THR A 484 4.86 9.47 4.98
N GLY A 485 3.91 9.04 4.15
CA GLY A 485 2.64 8.44 4.60
C GLY A 485 2.71 6.98 5.02
N PHE A 486 3.58 6.17 4.41
CA PHE A 486 3.64 4.72 4.68
C PHE A 486 4.27 4.35 6.03
N TYR A 487 5.04 5.25 6.65
CA TYR A 487 5.71 5.00 7.93
C TYR A 487 4.97 5.54 9.17
N ARG A 488 3.83 6.24 9.01
CA ARG A 488 3.15 6.88 10.15
C ARG A 488 2.14 5.99 10.90
N SER A 489 1.89 4.75 10.45
CA SER A 489 0.88 3.88 11.09
C SER A 489 1.45 2.78 12.00
N ALA A 490 2.77 2.71 12.19
CA ALA A 490 3.40 1.66 13.02
C ALA A 490 4.07 2.17 14.31
N SER A 491 3.89 3.44 14.70
CA SER A 491 4.50 3.99 15.91
C SER A 491 3.52 4.80 16.74
N THR A 492 2.52 4.11 17.30
CA THR A 492 1.86 4.50 18.55
C THR A 492 1.16 3.26 19.12
N VAL A 493 1.94 2.39 19.75
CA VAL A 493 1.50 1.61 20.90
C VAL A 493 2.64 1.67 21.90
N LYS A 494 2.45 2.45 22.96
CA LYS A 494 3.15 2.27 24.23
C LYS A 494 2.25 1.41 25.10
#